data_AF-A0AAE4AUC3-F1
#
_entry.id   AF-A0AAE4AUC3-F1
#
_cell.length_a   1.000
_cell.length_b   1.000
_cell.length_c   1.000
_cell.angle_alpha   90.00
_cell.angle_beta   90.00
_cell.angle_gamma   90.00
#
_symmetry.space_group_name_H-M   'P 1'
#
loop_
_entity.id
_entity.type
_entity.pdbx_description
1 polymer ?
#
loop_
_entity_poly.entity_id
_entity_poly.type
_entity_poly.pdbx_seq_one_letter_code
_entity_poly.pdbx_strand_id
1 'polypeptide(L)' 'MASARSTAQLGVIARQGVRALGPGTPAAGRLENIARFVDFVSEGIARAADQARDLLHGDAAGATSRRSPPVTPGGQEA' A
#
# COMPACT_ATOMS: atom_id res chain seq x y z
N MET A 1 -6.95 3.62 -6.31
CA MET A 1 -6.19 4.11 -5.13
C MET A 1 -6.55 5.56 -4.82
N ALA A 2 -7.78 5.83 -4.35
CA ALA A 2 -8.24 7.19 -4.12
C ALA A 2 -7.48 7.89 -2.97
N SER A 3 -7.32 7.22 -1.83
CA SER A 3 -6.65 7.82 -0.66
C SER A 3 -5.18 8.18 -0.93
N ALA A 4 -4.39 7.28 -1.54
CA ALA A 4 -3.00 7.58 -1.90
C ALA A 4 -2.91 8.81 -2.82
N ARG A 5 -3.77 8.89 -3.84
CA ARG A 5 -3.82 10.04 -4.75
C ARG A 5 -4.17 11.33 -4.02
N SER A 6 -5.18 11.32 -3.16
CA SER A 6 -5.58 12.50 -2.37
C SER A 6 -4.44 12.95 -1.46
N THR A 7 -3.75 12.02 -0.81
CA THR A 7 -2.58 12.33 0.03
C THR A 7 -1.42 12.92 -0.79
N ALA A 8 -1.13 12.38 -1.98
CA ALA A 8 -0.13 12.95 -2.89
C ALA A 8 -0.48 14.37 -3.34
N GLN A 9 -1.78 14.66 -3.55
CA GLN A 9 -2.23 16.02 -3.89
C GLN A 9 -1.96 17.02 -2.78
N LEU A 10 -2.05 16.62 -1.49
CA LEU A 10 -1.64 17.49 -0.38
C LEU A 10 -0.16 17.87 -0.48
N GLY A 11 0.71 16.96 -0.94
CA GLY A 11 2.13 17.26 -1.14
C GLY A 11 2.37 18.30 -2.24
N VAL A 12 1.59 18.21 -3.32
CA VAL A 12 1.59 19.22 -4.40
C VAL A 12 1.16 20.58 -3.88
N ILE A 13 0.06 20.65 -3.13
CA ILE A 13 -0.48 21.89 -2.57
C ILE A 13 0.49 22.49 -1.55
N ALA A 14 1.10 21.66 -0.69
CA ALA A 14 2.09 22.11 0.28
C ALA A 14 3.29 22.80 -0.43
N ARG A 15 3.81 22.20 -1.52
CA ARG A 15 4.88 22.81 -2.33
C ARG A 15 4.47 24.13 -2.98
N GLN A 16 3.21 24.28 -3.37
CA GLN A 16 2.69 25.57 -3.86
C GLN A 16 2.67 26.61 -2.74
N GLY A 17 2.25 26.23 -1.54
CA GLY A 17 2.27 27.11 -0.37
C GLY A 17 3.68 27.57 0.03
N VAL A 18 4.70 26.71 -0.11
CA VAL A 18 6.12 27.10 0.10
C VAL A 18 6.50 28.27 -0.81
N ARG A 19 6.12 28.22 -2.10
CA ARG A 19 6.38 29.29 -3.07
C ARG A 19 5.62 30.57 -2.73
N ALA A 20 4.41 30.46 -2.18
CA ALA A 20 3.59 31.60 -1.80
C ALA A 20 4.10 32.32 -0.52
N LEU A 21 4.62 31.56 0.44
CA LEU A 21 5.12 32.11 1.71
C LEU A 21 6.53 32.71 1.63
N GLY A 22 7.28 32.37 0.60
CA GLY A 22 8.65 32.83 0.39
C GLY A 22 9.70 32.03 1.19
N PRO A 23 10.93 31.92 0.64
CA PRO A 23 12.01 31.14 1.25
C PRO A 23 12.46 31.74 2.59
N GLY A 24 12.89 30.87 3.50
CA GLY A 24 13.45 31.28 4.81
C GLY A 24 12.40 31.58 5.88
N THR A 25 11.10 31.51 5.58
CA THR A 25 10.06 31.63 6.61
C THR A 25 9.87 30.33 7.38
N PRO A 26 9.62 30.37 8.70
CA PRO A 26 9.27 29.17 9.47
C PRO A 26 8.04 28.45 8.92
N ALA A 27 7.10 29.19 8.33
CA ALA A 27 5.90 28.64 7.73
C ALA A 27 6.19 27.87 6.44
N ALA A 28 7.08 28.38 5.56
CA ALA A 28 7.55 27.64 4.39
C ALA A 28 8.25 26.34 4.79
N GLY A 29 9.14 26.39 5.80
CA GLY A 29 9.81 25.17 6.31
C GLY A 29 8.83 24.11 6.85
N ARG A 30 7.73 24.52 7.50
CA ARG A 30 6.67 23.60 7.92
C ARG A 30 5.97 22.95 6.73
N LEU A 31 5.65 23.72 5.68
CA LEU A 31 5.03 23.18 4.47
C LEU A 31 5.95 22.23 3.70
N GLU A 32 7.26 22.49 3.65
CA GLU A 32 8.23 21.56 3.09
C GLU A 32 8.27 20.22 3.83
N ASN A 33 8.23 20.27 5.17
CA ASN A 33 8.18 19.06 6.00
C ASN A 33 6.87 18.30 5.77
N ILE A 34 5.73 19.01 5.69
CA ILE A 34 4.43 18.40 5.37
C ILE A 34 4.48 17.73 4.00
N ALA A 35 5.02 18.39 2.98
CA ALA A 35 5.14 17.82 1.63
C ALA A 35 5.93 16.51 1.63
N ARG A 36 7.10 16.47 2.28
CA ARG A 36 7.91 15.26 2.43
C ARG A 36 7.17 14.15 3.18
N PHE A 37 6.46 14.50 4.25
CA PHE A 37 5.70 13.54 5.05
C PHE A 37 4.55 12.90 4.25
N VAL A 38 3.74 13.71 3.57
CA VAL A 38 2.58 13.18 2.82
C VAL A 38 2.99 12.41 1.57
N ASP A 39 4.12 12.75 0.93
CA ASP A 39 4.69 11.93 -0.15
C ASP A 39 5.05 10.53 0.36
N PHE A 40 5.69 10.44 1.54
CA PHE A 40 5.99 9.15 2.19
C PHE A 40 4.73 8.37 2.55
N VAL A 41 3.73 9.02 3.14
CA VAL A 41 2.45 8.36 3.51
C VAL A 41 1.70 7.88 2.27
N SER A 42 1.65 8.67 1.20
CA SER A 42 1.02 8.28 -0.06
C SER A 42 1.64 7.00 -0.63
N GLU A 43 2.97 6.93 -0.67
CA GLU A 43 3.70 5.75 -1.10
C GLU A 43 3.45 4.55 -0.16
N GLY A 44 3.41 4.79 1.15
CA GLY A 44 3.06 3.78 2.14
C GLY A 44 1.66 3.19 1.91
N ILE A 45 0.66 4.04 1.64
CA ILE A 45 -0.70 3.61 1.29
C ILE A 45 -0.66 2.78 0.00
N ALA A 46 0.11 3.23 -1.00
CA ALA A 46 0.28 2.51 -2.27
C ALA A 46 0.75 1.07 -2.06
N ARG A 47 1.90 0.93 -1.41
CA ARG A 47 2.52 -0.37 -1.12
C ARG A 47 1.65 -1.25 -0.24
N ALA A 48 1.04 -0.69 0.81
CA ALA A 48 0.19 -1.46 1.72
C ALA A 48 -1.05 -2.02 1.00
N ALA A 49 -1.64 -1.25 0.07
CA ALA A 49 -2.77 -1.75 -0.70
C ALA A 49 -2.36 -2.83 -1.70
N ASP A 50 -1.17 -2.74 -2.31
CA ASP A 50 -0.65 -3.78 -3.18
C ASP A 50 -0.42 -5.08 -2.38
N GLN A 51 0.24 -4.99 -1.22
CA GLN A 51 0.41 -6.13 -0.30
C GLN A 51 -0.94 -6.73 0.13
N ALA A 52 -1.93 -5.89 0.45
CA ALA A 52 -3.25 -6.37 0.83
C ALA A 52 -3.96 -7.09 -0.33
N ARG A 53 -3.77 -6.65 -1.58
CA ARG A 53 -4.32 -7.37 -2.75
C ARG A 53 -3.70 -8.75 -2.89
N ASP A 54 -2.38 -8.86 -2.73
CA ASP A 54 -1.68 -10.14 -2.78
C ASP A 54 -2.19 -11.10 -1.70
N LEU A 55 -2.40 -10.62 -0.47
CA LEU A 55 -2.98 -11.42 0.61
C LEU A 55 -4.42 -11.85 0.33
N LEU A 56 -5.26 -10.94 -0.18
CA LEU A 56 -6.68 -11.22 -0.42
C LEU A 56 -6.93 -12.08 -1.66
N HIS A 57 -6.02 -12.08 -2.64
CA HIS A 57 -6.17 -12.82 -3.90
C HIS A 57 -5.21 -14.01 -4.01
N GLY A 58 -4.22 -14.12 -3.12
CA GLY A 58 -3.17 -15.14 -3.09
C GLY A 58 -3.58 -16.53 -2.61
N ASP A 59 -4.81 -16.73 -2.12
CA ASP A 59 -5.29 -18.05 -1.68
C ASP A 59 -6.15 -18.81 -2.71
N ALA A 60 -6.50 -18.20 -3.85
CA ALA A 60 -7.28 -18.90 -4.87
C ALA A 60 -6.47 -19.99 -5.64
N ALA A 61 -5.14 -19.83 -5.72
CA ALA A 61 -4.26 -20.78 -6.42
C ALA A 61 -3.84 -21.98 -5.55
N GLY A 62 -3.95 -21.90 -4.22
CA GLY A 62 -3.61 -22.98 -3.29
C GLY A 62 -4.75 -23.96 -2.99
N ALA A 63 -5.99 -23.59 -3.31
CA ALA A 63 -7.17 -24.42 -3.09
C ALA A 63 -7.42 -25.44 -4.21
N THR A 64 -6.95 -25.17 -5.44
CA THR A 64 -7.11 -26.09 -6.58
C THR A 64 -6.01 -27.14 -6.67
N SER A 65 -4.83 -26.89 -6.09
CA SER A 65 -3.71 -27.85 -6.08
C SER A 65 -3.70 -28.81 -4.88
N ARG A 66 -4.56 -28.61 -3.88
CA ARG A 66 -4.64 -29.48 -2.68
C ARG A 66 -5.69 -30.59 -2.77
N ARG A 67 -6.28 -30.82 -3.95
CA ARG A 67 -7.11 -31.99 -4.19
C ARG A 67 -6.21 -33.20 -4.53
N SER A 68 -5.40 -33.61 -3.56
CA SER A 68 -4.78 -34.94 -3.60
C SER A 68 -5.91 -35.98 -3.69
N PRO A 69 -5.82 -36.98 -4.57
CA PRO A 69 -6.86 -38.01 -4.67
C PRO A 69 -6.98 -38.78 -3.36
N PRO A 70 -8.17 -39.36 -3.06
CA PRO A 70 -8.37 -40.11 -1.83
C PRO A 70 -7.38 -41.28 -1.80
N VAL A 71 -6.53 -41.32 -0.78
CA VAL A 71 -5.76 -42.53 -0.48
C VAL A 71 -6.76 -43.57 0.02
N THR A 72 -7.02 -44.59 -0.78
CA THR A 72 -7.78 -45.76 -0.33
C THR A 72 -6.94 -46.46 0.72
N PRO A 73 -7.39 -46.61 1.98
CA PRO A 73 -6.72 -47.50 2.91
C PRO A 73 -7.05 -48.92 2.47
N GLY A 74 -6.10 -49.57 1.79
CA GLY A 74 -6.16 -51.00 1.55
C GLY A 74 -6.15 -51.72 2.89
N GLY A 75 -7.33 -52.16 3.33
CA GLY A 75 -7.46 -53.13 4.40
C GLY A 75 -6.86 -54.47 3.98
N GLN A 76 -6.14 -55.06 4.93
CA GLN A 76 -6.02 -56.48 5.31
C GLN A 76 -6.10 -57.58 4.24
N GLU A 77 -5.27 -58.62 4.48
CA GLU A 77 -5.32 -60.05 4.09
C GLU A 77 -3.98 -60.45 3.44
N ALA A 78 -3.17 -61.39 3.95
CA ALA A 78 -3.38 -62.50 4.89
C ALA A 78 -2.08 -62.85 5.64
#